data_AF-A0A2H3BHF4-F1
#
_entry.id   AF-A0A2H3BHF4-F1
#
_cell.length_a   1.000
_cell.length_b   1.000
_cell.length_c   1.000
_cell.angle_alpha   90.00
_cell.angle_beta   90.00
_cell.angle_gamma   90.00
#
_symmetry.space_group_name_H-M   'P 1'
#
loop_
_entity.id
_entity.type
_entity.pdbx_description
1 polymer ?
#
loop_
_entity_poly.entity_id
_entity_poly.type
_entity_poly.pdbx_seq_one_letter_code
_entity_poly.pdbx_strand_id
1 'polypeptide(L)'
;MITLYDFPSKAANSPGTMITWRTRYALNLKNLLYQTVYVELPDIEALAEKIGAAPTSTKPDGVSPFYTISIIQDGSTGAVISDSAAIAAYLDKTYPSSGPVLIPAGTMTLQLAFADAVNDAFNHLRSPLFYSDTVVKMNDRKTVCMRVKLMLEAPEGEEREKFWAMMGGTLGKMLEGSGE
;
A
#
# COMPACT_ATOMS: atom_id res chain seq x y z
N MET A 1 -4.00 -22.61 5.43
CA MET A 1 -4.51 -21.72 4.37
C MET A 1 -4.19 -20.29 4.75
N ILE A 2 -3.77 -19.45 3.82
CA ILE A 2 -3.42 -18.05 4.08
C ILE A 2 -4.68 -17.17 4.03
N THR A 3 -4.83 -16.27 5.00
CA THR A 3 -5.83 -15.20 4.98
C THR A 3 -5.13 -13.88 4.69
N LEU A 4 -5.50 -13.23 3.59
CA LEU A 4 -5.07 -11.87 3.24
C LEU A 4 -6.13 -10.89 3.74
N TYR A 5 -5.75 -9.99 4.64
CA TYR A 5 -6.56 -8.84 5.00
C TYR A 5 -6.33 -7.71 3.99
N ASP A 6 -7.41 -7.27 3.35
CA ASP A 6 -7.39 -6.31 2.25
C ASP A 6 -8.47 -5.24 2.45
N PHE A 7 -8.40 -4.16 1.68
CA PHE A 7 -9.42 -3.14 1.60
C PHE A 7 -10.57 -3.54 0.67
N PRO A 8 -11.84 -3.33 1.08
CA PRO A 8 -12.95 -3.42 0.14
C PRO A 8 -12.84 -2.34 -0.94
N SER A 9 -13.09 -2.72 -2.19
CA SER A 9 -13.15 -1.85 -3.36
C SER A 9 -14.56 -1.88 -3.95
N LYS A 10 -15.08 -0.74 -4.41
CA LYS A 10 -16.37 -0.68 -5.13
C LYS A 10 -16.24 -1.00 -6.62
N ALA A 11 -15.02 -1.07 -7.15
CA ALA A 11 -14.82 -1.35 -8.56
C ALA A 11 -15.19 -2.81 -8.83
N ALA A 12 -16.22 -3.03 -9.65
CA ALA A 12 -16.86 -4.32 -9.87
C ALA A 12 -15.90 -5.47 -10.25
N ASN A 13 -14.71 -5.15 -10.78
CA ASN A 13 -13.71 -6.12 -11.24
C ASN A 13 -12.29 -5.86 -10.70
N SER A 14 -12.12 -5.11 -9.61
CA SER A 14 -10.79 -4.83 -9.06
C SER A 14 -10.66 -5.35 -7.63
N PRO A 15 -9.87 -6.43 -7.41
CA PRO A 15 -9.64 -6.93 -6.07
C PRO A 15 -8.73 -5.96 -5.31
N GLY A 16 -9.29 -5.29 -4.30
CA GLY A 16 -8.51 -4.48 -3.37
C GLY A 16 -8.05 -3.12 -3.91
N THR A 17 -7.00 -2.58 -3.29
CA THR A 17 -6.42 -1.26 -3.62
C THR A 17 -4.95 -1.43 -4.02
N MET A 18 -4.35 -0.44 -4.67
CA MET A 18 -2.94 -0.50 -5.09
C MET A 18 -1.97 -0.90 -3.96
N ILE A 19 -2.27 -0.54 -2.72
CA ILE A 19 -1.45 -0.84 -1.54
C ILE A 19 -1.37 -2.37 -1.30
N THR A 20 -2.43 -3.09 -1.60
CA THR A 20 -2.53 -4.53 -1.33
C THR A 20 -2.18 -5.41 -2.52
N TRP A 21 -2.10 -4.83 -3.72
CA TRP A 21 -1.76 -5.56 -4.94
C TRP A 21 -0.37 -6.20 -4.88
N ARG A 22 0.62 -5.57 -4.25
CA ARG A 22 1.96 -6.18 -4.09
C ARG A 22 1.88 -7.55 -3.40
N THR A 23 1.17 -7.62 -2.28
CA THR A 23 0.96 -8.88 -1.54
C THR A 23 0.12 -9.87 -2.33
N ARG A 24 -0.93 -9.39 -3.01
CA ARG A 24 -1.81 -10.23 -3.83
C ARG A 24 -1.05 -10.87 -5.00
N TYR A 25 -0.18 -10.10 -5.66
CA TYR A 25 0.73 -10.61 -6.69
C TYR A 25 1.76 -11.58 -6.12
N ALA A 26 2.36 -11.28 -4.96
CA ALA A 26 3.30 -12.19 -4.30
C ALA A 26 2.67 -13.58 -4.05
N LEU A 27 1.45 -13.62 -3.48
CA LEU A 27 0.72 -14.87 -3.24
C LEU A 27 0.39 -15.60 -4.55
N ASN A 28 -0.08 -14.88 -5.57
CA ASN A 28 -0.41 -15.45 -6.88
C ASN A 28 0.83 -15.99 -7.62
N LEU A 29 1.94 -15.25 -7.63
CA LEU A 29 3.20 -15.67 -8.26
C LEU A 29 3.73 -16.93 -7.60
N LYS A 30 3.67 -17.02 -6.26
CA LYS A 30 4.02 -18.24 -5.53
C LYS A 30 2.98 -19.34 -5.66
N ASN A 31 1.86 -19.13 -6.35
CA ASN A 31 0.78 -20.10 -6.52
C ASN A 31 0.23 -20.63 -5.17
N LEU A 32 0.11 -19.75 -4.18
CA LEU A 32 -0.39 -20.10 -2.85
C LEU A 32 -1.90 -19.87 -2.77
N LEU A 33 -2.62 -20.83 -2.17
CA LEU A 33 -4.04 -20.68 -1.90
C LEU A 33 -4.27 -19.72 -0.73
N TYR A 34 -5.05 -18.68 -0.98
CA TYR A 34 -5.46 -17.72 0.04
C TYR A 34 -6.91 -17.30 -0.12
N GLN A 35 -7.50 -16.87 0.99
CA GLN A 35 -8.76 -16.15 1.01
C GLN A 35 -8.53 -14.68 1.32
N THR A 36 -9.43 -13.82 0.87
CA THR A 36 -9.40 -12.39 1.21
C THR A 36 -10.46 -12.08 2.26
N VAL A 37 -10.06 -11.39 3.32
CA VAL A 37 -10.96 -10.77 4.29
C VAL A 37 -10.87 -9.27 4.12
N TYR A 38 -12.02 -8.64 3.87
CA TYR A 38 -12.07 -7.19 3.66
C TYR A 38 -12.24 -6.46 4.99
N VAL A 39 -11.41 -5.44 5.22
CA VAL A 39 -11.34 -4.66 6.45
C VAL A 39 -11.50 -3.18 6.11
N GLU A 40 -12.36 -2.50 6.85
CA GLU A 40 -12.56 -1.06 6.69
C GLU A 40 -11.43 -0.27 7.36
N LEU A 41 -11.09 0.89 6.80
CA LEU A 41 -10.00 1.75 7.29
C LEU A 41 -10.02 2.01 8.82
N PRO A 42 -11.15 2.40 9.45
CA PRO A 42 -11.17 2.65 10.89
C PRO A 42 -10.92 1.40 11.74
N ASP A 43 -11.13 0.20 11.18
CA ASP A 43 -11.06 -1.06 11.91
C ASP A 43 -9.67 -1.72 11.80
N ILE A 44 -8.75 -1.18 10.99
CA ILE A 44 -7.42 -1.77 10.73
C ILE A 44 -6.58 -1.85 12.00
N GLU A 45 -6.47 -0.75 12.75
CA GLU A 45 -5.62 -0.68 13.94
C GLU A 45 -6.10 -1.69 14.99
N ALA A 46 -7.40 -1.66 15.31
CA ALA A 46 -8.01 -2.61 16.25
C ALA A 46 -7.87 -4.07 15.78
N LEU A 47 -8.03 -4.33 14.47
CA LEU A 47 -7.81 -5.67 13.93
C LEU A 47 -6.35 -6.09 14.08
N ALA A 48 -5.40 -5.26 13.65
CA ALA A 48 -3.97 -5.54 13.67
C ALA A 48 -3.50 -5.89 15.08
N GLU A 49 -3.91 -5.10 16.08
CA GLU A 49 -3.65 -5.39 17.49
C GLU A 49 -4.26 -6.72 17.92
N LYS A 50 -5.55 -6.95 17.61
CA LYS A 50 -6.26 -8.18 17.97
C LYS A 50 -5.59 -9.44 17.43
N ILE A 51 -5.06 -9.37 16.21
CA ILE A 51 -4.40 -10.50 15.55
C ILE A 51 -2.90 -10.57 15.84
N GLY A 52 -2.34 -9.61 16.57
CA GLY A 52 -0.91 -9.55 16.88
C GLY A 52 -0.02 -9.18 15.68
N ALA A 53 -0.55 -8.46 14.69
CA ALA A 53 0.26 -7.94 13.60
C ALA A 53 1.16 -6.79 14.09
N ALA A 54 2.40 -6.75 13.63
CA ALA A 54 3.31 -5.66 13.96
C ALA A 54 2.87 -4.33 13.31
N PRO A 55 3.14 -3.18 13.94
CA PRO A 55 3.00 -1.90 13.25
C PRO A 55 4.00 -1.81 12.10
N THR A 56 3.64 -1.09 11.05
CA THR A 56 4.49 -0.94 9.85
C THR A 56 5.34 0.32 9.88
N SER A 57 4.94 1.32 10.68
CA SER A 57 5.73 2.53 10.94
C SER A 57 5.24 3.22 12.22
N THR A 58 5.71 4.43 12.47
CA THR A 58 5.19 5.32 13.52
C THR A 58 4.26 6.37 12.94
N LYS A 59 3.31 6.87 13.75
CA LYS A 59 2.47 8.02 13.45
C LYS A 59 3.31 9.32 13.42
N PRO A 60 2.76 10.46 12.95
CA PRO A 60 3.50 11.74 12.88
C PRO A 60 4.02 12.26 14.22
N ASP A 61 3.52 11.75 15.34
CA ASP A 61 4.03 12.05 16.68
C ASP A 61 5.39 11.37 16.98
N GLY A 62 5.85 10.48 16.09
CA GLY A 62 7.12 9.77 16.21
C GLY A 62 7.14 8.66 17.26
N VAL A 63 6.03 8.40 17.96
CA VAL A 63 5.97 7.47 19.09
C VAL A 63 4.85 6.46 18.94
N SER A 64 3.66 6.88 18.50
CA SER A 64 2.52 5.99 18.43
C SER A 64 2.66 5.03 17.24
N PRO A 65 2.28 3.75 17.39
CA PRO A 65 2.35 2.79 16.31
C PRO A 65 1.39 3.16 15.18
N PHE A 66 1.85 2.99 13.94
CA PHE A 66 1.02 3.15 12.74
C PHE A 66 0.84 1.81 12.06
N TYR A 67 -0.41 1.41 11.94
CA TYR A 67 -0.81 0.15 11.32
C TYR A 67 -1.34 0.42 9.92
N THR A 68 -0.82 -0.32 8.96
CA THR A 68 -1.28 -0.26 7.57
C THR A 68 -1.81 -1.60 7.13
N ILE A 69 -2.66 -1.57 6.09
CA ILE A 69 -3.05 -2.80 5.42
C ILE A 69 -1.99 -3.20 4.41
N SER A 70 -1.45 -4.37 4.69
CA SER A 70 -1.49 -5.58 3.87
C SER A 70 -1.03 -6.60 4.89
N ILE A 71 -1.94 -7.39 5.44
CA ILE A 71 -1.61 -8.31 6.54
C ILE A 71 -1.98 -9.71 6.09
N ILE A 72 -1.10 -10.67 6.31
CA ILE A 72 -1.42 -12.07 6.15
C ILE A 72 -1.44 -12.79 7.49
N GLN A 73 -2.40 -13.70 7.64
CA GLN A 73 -2.37 -14.76 8.62
C GLN A 73 -2.18 -16.09 7.91
N ASP A 74 -1.11 -16.78 8.24
CA ASP A 74 -0.84 -18.09 7.69
C ASP A 74 -1.31 -19.19 8.65
N GLY A 75 -2.46 -19.79 8.39
CA GLY A 75 -2.99 -20.85 9.23
C GLY A 75 -2.15 -22.14 9.24
N SER A 76 -1.16 -22.29 8.35
CA SER A 76 -0.27 -23.46 8.36
C SER A 76 0.89 -23.33 9.36
N THR A 77 1.35 -22.10 9.62
CA THR A 77 2.47 -21.81 10.52
C THR A 77 2.05 -21.06 11.79
N GLY A 78 0.86 -20.46 11.79
CA GLY A 78 0.40 -19.53 12.83
C GLY A 78 1.00 -18.13 12.69
N ALA A 79 1.77 -17.84 11.64
CA ALA A 79 2.43 -16.55 11.46
C ALA A 79 1.43 -15.43 11.11
N VAL A 80 1.67 -14.25 11.68
CA VAL A 80 0.94 -13.01 11.37
C VAL A 80 1.94 -11.96 10.92
N ILE A 81 1.89 -11.60 9.64
CA ILE A 81 2.89 -10.73 9.01
C ILE A 81 2.20 -9.52 8.39
N SER A 82 2.65 -8.34 8.78
CA SER A 82 2.33 -7.05 8.17
C SER A 82 3.54 -6.55 7.37
N ASP A 83 3.33 -5.51 6.55
CA ASP A 83 4.28 -4.98 5.56
C ASP A 83 4.49 -5.88 4.32
N SER A 84 4.32 -5.28 3.14
CA SER A 84 4.36 -6.04 1.88
C SER A 84 5.72 -6.66 1.56
N ALA A 85 6.83 -6.01 1.95
CA ALA A 85 8.17 -6.53 1.71
C ALA A 85 8.51 -7.65 2.71
N ALA A 86 8.15 -7.48 3.98
CA ALA A 86 8.25 -8.52 5.00
C ALA A 86 7.42 -9.76 4.65
N ILE A 87 6.21 -9.56 4.10
CA ILE A 87 5.38 -10.66 3.59
C ILE A 87 6.09 -11.39 2.45
N ALA A 88 6.60 -10.69 1.44
CA ALA A 88 7.31 -11.35 0.34
C ALA A 88 8.53 -12.16 0.83
N ALA A 89 9.30 -11.62 1.78
CA ALA A 89 10.41 -12.33 2.41
C ALA A 89 9.95 -13.58 3.18
N TYR A 90 8.88 -13.45 3.96
CA TYR A 90 8.27 -14.57 4.68
C TYR A 90 7.84 -15.68 3.72
N LEU A 91 7.18 -15.31 2.61
CA LEU A 91 6.70 -16.26 1.63
C LEU A 91 7.84 -16.99 0.92
N ASP A 92 8.93 -16.30 0.55
CA ASP A 92 10.12 -16.94 -0.03
C ASP A 92 10.78 -17.92 0.94
N LYS A 93 10.87 -17.55 2.22
CA LYS A 93 11.46 -18.40 3.26
C LYS A 93 10.60 -19.63 3.57
N THR A 94 9.29 -19.45 3.67
CA THR A 94 8.35 -20.47 4.15
C THR A 94 7.91 -21.41 3.04
N TYR A 95 7.81 -20.90 1.82
CA TYR A 95 7.36 -21.65 0.64
C TYR A 95 8.40 -21.62 -0.50
N PRO A 96 9.63 -22.10 -0.26
CA PRO A 96 10.70 -22.01 -1.25
C PRO A 96 10.43 -22.83 -2.53
N SER A 97 9.61 -23.88 -2.43
CA SER A 97 9.22 -24.73 -3.57
C SER A 97 8.01 -24.20 -4.35
N SER A 98 7.43 -23.07 -3.93
CA SER A 98 6.19 -22.53 -4.49
C SER A 98 6.46 -21.32 -5.37
N GLY A 99 6.33 -21.49 -6.69
CA GLY A 99 6.56 -20.44 -7.67
C GLY A 99 7.98 -19.84 -7.63
N PRO A 100 8.18 -18.62 -8.18
CA PRO A 100 9.49 -18.00 -8.24
C PRO A 100 9.91 -17.41 -6.90
N VAL A 101 11.21 -17.13 -6.79
CA VAL A 101 11.78 -16.29 -5.72
C VAL A 101 11.38 -14.84 -5.98
N LEU A 102 10.75 -14.20 -5.00
CA LEU A 102 10.29 -12.81 -5.09
C LEU A 102 11.42 -11.84 -4.78
N ILE A 103 12.28 -12.17 -3.82
CA ILE A 103 13.40 -11.36 -3.36
C ILE A 103 14.69 -12.15 -3.50
N PRO A 104 15.40 -12.04 -4.64
CA PRO A 104 16.68 -12.68 -4.84
C PRO A 104 17.70 -12.31 -3.75
N ALA A 105 18.57 -13.25 -3.41
CA ALA A 105 19.57 -13.08 -2.35
C ALA A 105 20.43 -11.83 -2.60
N GLY A 106 20.63 -11.03 -1.54
CA GLY A 106 21.41 -9.78 -1.61
C GLY A 106 20.68 -8.58 -2.23
N THR A 107 19.44 -8.73 -2.72
CA THR A 107 18.72 -7.62 -3.40
C THR A 107 17.72 -6.87 -2.52
N MET A 108 17.39 -7.39 -1.33
CA MET A 108 16.37 -6.80 -0.44
C MET A 108 16.55 -5.29 -0.23
N THR A 109 17.74 -4.86 0.20
CA THR A 109 18.03 -3.44 0.48
C THR A 109 17.83 -2.57 -0.75
N LEU A 110 18.27 -3.05 -1.93
CA LEU A 110 18.09 -2.31 -3.19
C LEU A 110 16.62 -2.22 -3.59
N GLN A 111 15.85 -3.29 -3.43
CA GLN A 111 14.42 -3.29 -3.72
C GLN A 111 13.63 -2.38 -2.78
N LEU A 112 13.99 -2.33 -1.50
CA LEU A 112 13.40 -1.40 -0.53
C LEU A 112 13.71 0.05 -0.92
N ALA A 113 14.99 0.38 -1.17
CA ALA A 113 15.39 1.73 -1.59
C ALA A 113 14.71 2.16 -2.91
N PHE A 114 14.57 1.22 -3.86
CA PHE A 114 13.83 1.47 -5.10
C PHE A 114 12.34 1.72 -4.83
N ALA A 115 11.71 0.90 -3.98
CA ALA A 115 10.30 1.07 -3.63
C ALA A 115 10.05 2.42 -2.93
N ASP A 116 10.95 2.85 -2.05
CA ASP A 116 10.90 4.14 -1.37
C ASP A 116 11.07 5.29 -2.37
N ALA A 117 12.07 5.22 -3.24
CA ALA A 117 12.29 6.25 -4.28
C ALA A 117 11.10 6.37 -5.25
N VAL A 118 10.50 5.24 -5.64
CA VAL A 118 9.27 5.23 -6.45
C VAL A 118 8.12 5.85 -5.66
N ASN A 119 7.91 5.46 -4.40
CA ASN A 119 6.85 6.04 -3.57
C ASN A 119 7.02 7.56 -3.43
N ASP A 120 8.23 8.05 -3.19
CA ASP A 120 8.52 9.48 -3.07
C ASP A 120 8.26 10.23 -4.38
N ALA A 121 8.73 9.69 -5.50
CA ALA A 121 8.46 10.27 -6.83
C ALA A 121 6.95 10.33 -7.13
N PHE A 122 6.20 9.27 -6.78
CA PHE A 122 4.76 9.19 -7.00
C PHE A 122 3.95 10.00 -5.99
N ASN A 123 4.43 10.24 -4.77
CA ASN A 123 3.68 10.94 -3.71
C ASN A 123 3.23 12.33 -4.16
N HIS A 124 4.10 13.08 -4.85
CA HIS A 124 3.77 14.39 -5.41
C HIS A 124 2.74 14.32 -6.54
N LEU A 125 2.74 13.25 -7.33
CA LEU A 125 1.80 13.01 -8.43
C LEU A 125 0.45 12.45 -7.96
N ARG A 126 0.44 11.77 -6.80
CA ARG A 126 -0.73 11.03 -6.29
C ARG A 126 -1.91 11.95 -5.99
N SER A 127 -1.64 13.06 -5.31
CA SER A 127 -2.65 14.04 -4.86
C SER A 127 -3.38 14.78 -5.99
N PRO A 128 -2.74 15.16 -7.10
CA PRO A 128 -3.44 15.81 -8.22
C PRO A 128 -4.04 14.82 -9.24
N LEU A 129 -3.37 13.69 -9.55
CA LEU A 129 -3.78 12.83 -10.67
C LEU A 129 -4.75 11.72 -10.30
N PHE A 130 -4.60 11.13 -9.10
CA PHE A 130 -5.31 9.91 -8.75
C PHE A 130 -6.36 10.11 -7.66
N TYR A 131 -6.33 11.23 -6.94
CA TYR A 131 -7.17 11.45 -5.76
C TYR A 131 -8.67 11.51 -6.03
N SER A 132 -9.10 12.22 -7.07
CA SER A 132 -10.54 12.35 -7.39
C SER A 132 -11.16 10.99 -7.74
N ASP A 133 -10.46 10.19 -8.53
CA ASP A 133 -10.95 8.88 -8.99
C ASP A 133 -10.82 7.79 -7.90
N THR A 134 -9.75 7.82 -7.10
CA THR A 134 -9.57 6.85 -6.01
C THR A 134 -10.61 7.05 -4.90
N VAL A 135 -10.93 8.30 -4.53
CA VAL A 135 -11.93 8.62 -3.49
C VAL A 135 -13.35 8.22 -3.92
N VAL A 136 -13.67 8.32 -5.22
CA VAL A 136 -14.97 7.92 -5.78
C VAL A 136 -15.11 6.38 -5.84
N LYS A 137 -14.03 5.66 -6.11
CA LYS A 137 -14.00 4.18 -6.17
C LYS A 137 -13.85 3.51 -4.79
N MET A 138 -13.57 4.29 -3.74
CA MET A 138 -13.49 3.82 -2.35
C MET A 138 -14.87 3.59 -1.73
N ASN A 139 -14.96 2.65 -0.79
CA ASN A 139 -16.22 2.32 -0.10
C ASN A 139 -16.75 3.50 0.73
N ASP A 140 -18.08 3.62 0.91
CA ASP A 140 -18.73 4.83 1.47
C ASP A 140 -18.17 5.28 2.83
N ARG A 141 -17.85 4.33 3.71
CA ARG A 141 -17.25 4.63 5.02
C ARG A 141 -15.81 5.16 4.91
N LYS A 142 -15.01 4.65 3.97
CA LYS A 142 -13.66 5.15 3.68
C LYS A 142 -13.71 6.53 3.04
N THR A 143 -14.69 6.76 2.17
CA THR A 143 -14.91 8.05 1.51
C THR A 143 -15.14 9.13 2.57
N VAL A 144 -15.84 8.85 3.67
CA VAL A 144 -16.03 9.85 4.75
C VAL A 144 -14.74 10.11 5.53
N CYS A 145 -14.03 9.09 6.03
CA CYS A 145 -12.78 9.30 6.78
C CYS A 145 -11.70 9.99 5.93
N MET A 146 -11.53 9.55 4.68
CA MET A 146 -10.58 10.18 3.77
C MET A 146 -11.08 11.57 3.35
N ARG A 147 -12.36 11.80 3.02
CA ARG A 147 -12.84 13.17 2.72
C ARG A 147 -12.65 14.13 3.87
N VAL A 148 -12.89 13.71 5.12
CA VAL A 148 -12.69 14.56 6.30
C VAL A 148 -11.22 14.87 6.50
N LYS A 149 -10.35 13.86 6.46
CA LYS A 149 -8.90 14.06 6.59
C LYS A 149 -8.32 14.91 5.45
N LEU A 150 -8.81 14.70 4.23
CA LEU A 150 -8.33 15.39 3.04
C LEU A 150 -8.91 16.80 2.88
N MET A 151 -10.13 17.08 3.36
CA MET A 151 -10.61 18.46 3.50
C MET A 151 -9.79 19.25 4.51
N LEU A 152 -9.26 18.59 5.55
CA LEU A 152 -8.38 19.22 6.53
C LEU A 152 -6.95 19.43 6.01
N GLU A 153 -6.48 18.60 5.09
CA GLU A 153 -5.09 18.58 4.60
C GLU A 153 -4.92 19.15 3.17
N ALA A 154 -6.01 19.51 2.47
CA ALA A 154 -5.92 20.06 1.11
C ALA A 154 -5.38 21.50 1.13
N PRO A 155 -4.33 21.82 0.35
CA PRO A 155 -3.88 23.20 0.20
C PRO A 155 -4.95 24.03 -0.51
N GLU A 156 -5.38 25.11 0.13
CA GLU A 156 -6.36 26.06 -0.42
C GLU A 156 -5.67 27.32 -0.94
N GLY A 157 -6.31 27.99 -1.91
CA GLY A 157 -5.85 29.28 -2.42
C GLY A 157 -4.47 29.25 -3.09
N GLU A 158 -3.58 30.13 -2.64
CA GLU A 158 -2.27 30.38 -3.26
C GLU A 158 -1.32 29.18 -3.17
N GLU A 159 -1.42 28.38 -2.09
CA GLU A 159 -0.67 27.13 -1.90
C GLU A 159 -1.01 26.10 -2.99
N ARG A 160 -2.29 26.03 -3.38
CA ARG A 160 -2.76 25.14 -4.44
C ARG A 160 -2.17 25.53 -5.80
N GLU A 161 -2.17 26.81 -6.12
CA GLU A 161 -1.65 27.33 -7.39
C GLU A 161 -0.13 27.15 -7.49
N LYS A 162 0.61 27.36 -6.39
CA LYS A 162 2.05 27.05 -6.30
C LYS A 162 2.33 25.56 -6.49
N PHE A 163 1.51 24.70 -5.89
CA PHE A 163 1.61 23.25 -6.05
C PHE A 163 1.36 22.83 -7.51
N TRP A 164 0.35 23.40 -8.19
CA TRP A 164 0.10 23.13 -9.61
C TRP A 164 1.21 23.63 -10.53
N ALA A 165 1.79 24.81 -10.26
CA ALA A 165 2.90 25.35 -11.02
C ALA A 165 4.18 24.49 -10.88
N MET A 166 4.50 24.04 -9.66
CA MET A 166 5.59 23.10 -9.40
C MET A 166 5.41 21.79 -10.18
N MET A 167 4.19 21.24 -10.15
CA MET A 167 3.82 20.00 -10.84
C MET A 167 4.01 20.08 -12.36
N GLY A 168 3.59 21.18 -12.98
CA GLY A 168 3.79 21.40 -14.42
C GLY A 168 5.27 21.37 -14.80
N GLY A 169 6.14 21.97 -13.99
CA GLY A 169 7.59 21.95 -14.19
C GLY A 169 8.22 20.56 -14.05
N THR A 170 7.78 19.77 -13.06
CA THR A 170 8.31 18.42 -12.81
C THR A 170 7.89 17.43 -13.90
N LEU A 171 6.63 17.49 -14.34
CA LEU A 171 6.12 16.67 -15.44
C LEU A 171 6.80 16.98 -16.78
N GLY A 172 7.06 18.26 -17.08
CA GLY A 172 7.80 18.66 -18.27
C GLY A 172 9.19 18.03 -18.32
N LYS A 173 9.94 18.06 -17.21
CA LYS A 173 11.28 17.46 -17.11
C LYS A 173 11.29 15.94 -17.27
N MET A 174 10.27 15.24 -16.77
CA MET A 174 10.17 13.78 -16.95
C MET A 174 9.86 13.39 -18.39
N LEU A 175 9.09 14.20 -19.12
CA LEU A 175 8.77 13.96 -20.53
C LEU A 175 9.98 14.27 -21.43
N GLU A 176 10.71 15.34 -21.15
CA GLU A 176 11.93 15.70 -21.88
C GLU A 176 13.08 14.71 -21.65
N GLY A 177 13.19 14.11 -20.46
CA GLY A 177 14.18 13.08 -20.15
C GLY A 177 13.89 11.67 -20.71
N SER A 178 12.80 11.50 -21.48
CA SER A 178 12.42 10.21 -22.08
C SER A 178 12.79 10.08 -23.57
N GLY A 179 13.53 11.07 -24.09
CA GLY A 179 14.01 11.15 -25.47
C GLY A 179 15.53 11.07 -25.60
N GLU A 180 16.15 10.00 -25.10
CA GLU A 180 17.49 9.54 -25.52
C GLU A 180 17.50 8.02 -25.68
#